data_AF-A0A7C3TSU7-F1
#
_entry.id   AF-A0A7C3TSU7-F1
#
_cell.length_a   1.000
_cell.length_b   1.000
_cell.length_c   1.000
_cell.angle_alpha   90.00
_cell.angle_beta   90.00
_cell.angle_gamma   90.00
#
_symmetry.space_group_name_H-M   'P 1'
#
loop_
_entity.id
_entity.type
_entity.pdbx_description
1 polymer ?
#
loop_
_entity_poly.entity_id
_entity_poly.type
_entity_poly.pdbx_seq_one_letter_code
_entity_poly.pdbx_strand_id
1 'polypeptide(L)' 'MDRGALSVEEFLSVNRDLMIACPYQPGNLKISKKACLQRQKAAQKRKAEPAQVEDLFQFFVSQGLRRCQKCTVLR' A
#
# COMPACT_ATOMS: atom_id res chain seq x y z
N MET A 1 -15.05 7.90 26.02
CA MET A 1 -15.31 8.91 24.98
C MET A 1 -15.65 8.16 23.72
N ASP A 2 -16.93 8.11 23.39
CA ASP A 2 -17.40 7.53 22.13
C ASP A 2 -16.94 8.47 21.02
N ARG A 3 -15.92 8.07 20.27
CA ARG A 3 -15.47 8.84 19.11
C ARG A 3 -16.52 8.61 18.03
N GLY A 4 -17.52 9.48 17.99
CA GLY A 4 -18.47 9.53 16.87
C GLY A 4 -17.69 9.36 15.58
N ALA A 5 -18.09 8.38 14.77
CA ALA A 5 -17.31 7.96 13.62
C ALA A 5 -17.05 9.17 12.72
N LEU A 6 -15.76 9.52 12.56
CA LEU A 6 -15.36 10.58 11.63
C LEU A 6 -15.83 10.22 10.23
N SER A 7 -16.33 11.21 9.50
CA SER A 7 -16.48 11.09 8.05
C SER A 7 -15.13 10.78 7.39
N VAL A 8 -15.16 10.28 6.15
CA VAL A 8 -13.93 9.98 5.40
C VAL A 8 -13.11 11.26 5.19
N GLU A 9 -13.78 12.38 4.94
CA GLU A 9 -13.19 13.70 4.74
C GLU A 9 -12.48 14.19 6.01
N GLU A 10 -13.13 14.09 7.17
CA GLU A 10 -12.54 14.45 8.46
C GLU A 10 -11.35 13.55 8.79
N PHE A 11 -11.47 12.25 8.56
CA PHE A 11 -10.37 11.31 8.76
C PHE A 11 -9.17 11.67 7.88
N LEU A 12 -9.38 11.95 6.59
CA LEU A 12 -8.31 12.33 5.66
C LEU A 12 -7.70 13.69 5.99
N SER A 13 -8.49 14.63 6.52
CA SER A 13 -8.02 15.93 6.98
C SER A 13 -7.09 15.79 8.19
N VAL A 14 -7.54 15.07 9.23
CA VAL A 14 -6.77 14.84 10.47
C VAL A 14 -5.50 14.03 10.21
N ASN A 15 -5.52 13.11 9.25
CA ASN A 15 -4.39 12.22 8.95
C ASN A 15 -3.59 12.65 7.71
N ARG A 16 -3.79 13.87 7.20
CA ARG A 16 -3.23 14.32 5.91
C ARG A 16 -1.73 14.04 5.78
N ASP A 17 -0.94 14.32 6.82
CA ASP A 17 0.52 14.15 6.81
C ASP A 17 0.97 12.69 6.84
N LEU A 18 0.07 11.77 7.19
CA LEU A 18 0.29 10.33 7.18
C LEU A 18 -0.17 9.68 5.87
N MET A 19 -0.86 10.42 5.02
CA MET A 19 -1.38 9.95 3.74
C MET A 19 -0.54 10.46 2.58
N ILE A 20 -0.37 9.64 1.55
CA ILE A 20 0.38 9.98 0.34
C ILE A 20 -0.44 9.67 -0.90
N ALA A 21 -0.23 10.45 -1.95
CA ALA A 21 -0.69 10.13 -3.30
C ALA A 21 0.37 9.23 -3.95
N CYS A 22 0.08 7.93 -4.03
CA CYS A 22 0.99 6.97 -4.67
C CYS A 22 0.50 6.73 -6.11
N PRO A 23 1.35 6.96 -7.14
CA PRO A 23 0.96 6.75 -8.55
C PRO A 23 0.68 5.27 -8.88
N TYR A 24 1.08 4.36 -8.00
CA TYR A 24 0.89 2.92 -8.15
C TYR A 24 -0.25 2.37 -7.27
N GLN A 25 -1.02 3.24 -6.61
CA GLN A 25 -2.22 2.84 -5.89
C GLN A 25 -3.38 2.68 -6.88
N PRO A 26 -4.01 1.50 -6.96
CA PRO A 26 -5.18 1.30 -7.81
C PRO A 26 -6.30 2.29 -7.47
N GLY A 27 -7.03 2.73 -8.50
CA GLY A 27 -8.15 3.66 -8.33
C GLY A 27 -7.75 5.09 -7.93
N ASN A 28 -6.48 5.47 -8.07
CA ASN A 28 -5.96 6.80 -7.70
C ASN A 28 -6.25 7.18 -6.23
N LEU A 29 -6.31 6.17 -5.36
CA LEU A 29 -6.61 6.36 -3.94
C LEU A 29 -5.39 6.86 -3.19
N LYS A 30 -5.62 7.58 -2.08
CA LYS A 30 -4.57 7.85 -1.10
C LYS A 30 -4.25 6.58 -0.32
N ILE A 31 -2.98 6.40 0.04
CA ILE A 31 -2.51 5.31 0.90
C ILE A 31 -1.77 5.92 2.09
N SER A 32 -1.80 5.27 3.25
CA SER A 32 -0.99 5.72 4.37
C SER A 32 0.50 5.40 4.15
N LYS A 33 1.39 6.21 4.70
CA LYS A 33 2.84 5.96 4.73
C LYS A 33 3.14 4.56 5.28
N LYS A 34 2.46 4.19 6.37
CA LYS A 34 2.57 2.86 7.00
C LYS A 34 2.19 1.73 6.04
N ALA A 35 1.05 1.83 5.35
CA ALA A 35 0.61 0.80 4.40
C ALA A 35 1.55 0.71 3.18
N CYS A 36 2.07 1.85 2.70
CA CYS A 36 3.09 1.86 1.65
C CYS A 36 4.38 1.14 2.08
N LEU A 37 4.87 1.36 3.31
CA LEU A 37 6.02 0.61 3.86
C LEU A 37 5.73 -0.89 3.99
N GLN A 38 4.52 -1.29 4.38
CA GLN A 38 4.13 -2.70 4.43
C GLN A 38 4.14 -3.34 3.04
N ARG A 39 3.62 -2.65 2.02
CA ARG A 39 3.70 -3.11 0.62
C ARG A 39 5.15 -3.26 0.15
N GLN A 40 6.03 -2.31 0.51
CA GLN A 40 7.45 -2.41 0.18
C GLN A 40 8.10 -3.64 0.86
N LYS A 41 7.83 -3.87 2.16
CA LYS A 41 8.33 -5.05 2.88
C LYS A 41 7.84 -6.36 2.25
N ALA A 42 6.55 -6.45 1.92
CA ALA A 42 5.98 -7.62 1.25
C ALA A 42 6.62 -7.86 -0.12
N ALA A 43 6.89 -6.80 -0.88
CA ALA A 43 7.57 -6.87 -2.17
C ALA A 43 9.03 -7.37 -2.05
N GLN A 44 9.77 -6.95 -1.01
CA GLN A 44 11.12 -7.45 -0.75
C GLN A 44 11.12 -8.91 -0.32
N LYS A 45 10.18 -9.31 0.56
CA LYS A 45 10.04 -10.70 1.00
C LYS A 45 9.80 -11.63 -0.19
N ARG A 46 8.85 -11.28 -1.07
CA ARG A 46 8.58 -12.06 -2.30
C ARG A 46 9.76 -12.10 -3.28
N LYS A 47 10.60 -11.07 -3.33
CA LYS A 47 11.82 -11.10 -4.17
C LYS A 47 12.83 -12.15 -3.68
N ALA A 48 12.86 -12.40 -2.38
CA ALA A 48 13.76 -13.37 -1.75
C ALA A 48 13.21 -14.81 -1.78
N GLU A 49 11.92 -14.99 -2.02
CA GLU A 49 11.27 -16.31 -2.09
C GLU A 49 11.43 -16.94 -3.48
N PRO A 50 11.60 -18.27 -3.57
CA PRO A 50 11.62 -18.98 -4.86
C PRO A 50 10.27 -18.86 -5.58
N ALA A 51 10.28 -18.94 -6.91
CA ALA A 51 9.06 -18.90 -7.70
C ALA A 51 8.12 -20.04 -7.30
N GLN A 52 6.89 -19.70 -6.94
CA GLN A 52 5.83 -20.66 -6.61
C GLN A 52 4.73 -20.60 -7.67
N VAL A 53 3.98 -21.69 -7.81
CA VAL A 53 2.75 -21.68 -8.62
C VAL A 53 1.75 -20.78 -7.91
N GLU A 54 1.35 -19.70 -8.57
CA GLU A 54 0.42 -18.73 -8.01
C GLU A 54 -1.01 -19.05 -8.46
N ASP A 55 -1.95 -19.01 -7.52
CA ASP A 55 -3.35 -18.85 -7.90
C ASP A 55 -3.59 -17.46 -8.51
N LEU A 56 -4.74 -17.27 -9.16
CA LEU A 56 -5.08 -16.01 -9.84
C LEU A 56 -5.01 -14.80 -8.90
N PHE A 57 -5.43 -14.95 -7.65
CA PHE A 57 -5.41 -13.86 -6.67
C PHE A 57 -3.97 -13.50 -6.29
N GLN A 58 -3.14 -14.50 -5.98
CA GLN A 58 -1.74 -14.33 -5.66
C GLN A 58 -0.99 -13.70 -6.84
N PHE A 59 -1.32 -14.08 -8.07
CA PHE A 59 -0.76 -13.47 -9.27
C PHE A 59 -1.02 -11.96 -9.32
N PHE A 60 -2.27 -11.51 -9.14
CA PHE A 60 -2.59 -10.08 -9.13
C PHE A 60 -1.87 -9.33 -8.01
N VAL A 61 -1.84 -9.91 -6.81
CA VAL A 61 -1.11 -9.34 -5.67
C VAL A 61 0.38 -9.21 -5.99
N SER A 62 0.99 -10.25 -6.55
CA SER A 62 2.40 -10.28 -6.96
C SER A 62 2.74 -9.22 -8.00
N GLN A 63 1.93 -9.10 -9.05
CA GLN A 63 2.12 -8.06 -10.06
C GLN A 63 2.02 -6.66 -9.45
N GLY A 64 1.07 -6.44 -8.53
CA GLY A 64 0.92 -5.18 -7.80
C GLY A 64 2.10 -4.85 -6.87
N LEU A 65 2.78 -5.88 -6.32
CA LEU A 65 3.94 -5.73 -5.44
C LEU A 65 5.26 -5.56 -6.19
N ARG A 66 5.40 -6.08 -7.42
CA ARG A 66 6.64 -5.94 -8.22
C ARG A 66 7.09 -4.48 -8.34
N ARG A 67 6.16 -3.56 -8.55
CA ARG A 67 6.44 -2.10 -8.63
C ARG A 67 7.04 -1.55 -7.33
N CYS A 68 6.68 -2.13 -6.19
CA CYS A 68 7.14 -1.69 -4.87
C CYS A 68 8.58 -2.12 -4.54
N GLN A 69 9.18 -3.06 -5.29
CA GLN A 69 10.54 -3.58 -5.00
C GLN A 69 11.65 -2.54 -5.15
N LYS A 70 11.46 -1.54 -6.03
CA LYS A 70 12.42 -0.44 -6.26
C LYS A 70 11.78 0.94 -6.07
N CYS A 71 10.60 0.99 -5.44
CA CYS A 71 9.84 2.22 -5.29
C CYS A 71 10.48 3.18 -4.28
N THR A 72 10.50 4.48 -4.62
CA THR A 72 11.06 5.58 -3.83
C THR A 72 10.00 6.56 -3.32
N VAL A 73 8.71 6.23 -3.40
CA VAL A 73 7.60 7.12 -2.99
C VAL A 73 7.71 7.64 -1.54
N LEU A 74 8.42 6.93 -0.66
CA LEU A 74 8.70 7.33 0.72
C LEU A 74 10.19 7.52 1.04
N ARG A 75 11.07 7.50 0.03
CA ARG A 75 12.50 7.75 0.21
C ARG A 75 12.85 9.21 -0.02
#